data_AF-A0A7S1RM15-F1
#
_entry.id   AF-A0A7S1RM15-F1
#
_cell.length_a   1.000
_cell.length_b   1.000
_cell.length_c   1.000
_cell.angle_alpha   90.00
_cell.angle_beta   90.00
_cell.angle_gamma   90.00
#
_symmetry.space_group_name_H-M   'P 1'
#
loop_
_entity.id
_entity.type
_entity.pdbx_description
1 polymer ?
#
loop_
_entity_poly.entity_id
_entity_poly.type
_entity_poly.pdbx_seq_one_letter_code
_entity_poly.pdbx_strand_id
1 'polypeptide(L)'
;ALQGKRNFERGGRWPEEPDGNVVTYGWVLIVNLFWRQLTTLVIIKLTRDNLVVIGAAFQMLVFGINGTLLMCFRPYQSLAIVNTEGALLLALFLLLWCAVLKDLLENHNEADQFATSISQVNTAIEVLAVALVGVVFLLPLYQVLALGRKLLEITVGPEATLNKLHMMQYVKRETERKEAELNRLREVMDADKDEDAFQILAAKLPQLDEAMARFREVGLDAGVDLQEQRRLLVRLAKAVRRIEEGREKRSELQFAVGDQK
;
A
#
# COMPACT_ATOMS: atom_id res chain seq x y z
N ALA A 1 -2.57 -20.12 19.30
CA ALA A 1 -3.14 -20.90 18.18
C ALA A 1 -4.53 -20.40 17.74
N LEU A 2 -5.48 -20.16 18.65
CA LEU A 2 -6.87 -19.77 18.31
C LEU A 2 -7.03 -18.36 17.68
N GLN A 3 -6.16 -17.39 17.99
CA GLN A 3 -6.18 -16.06 17.35
C GLN A 3 -5.70 -16.09 15.89
N GLY A 4 -4.76 -16.97 15.54
CA GLY A 4 -4.25 -17.08 14.17
C GLY A 4 -5.30 -17.59 13.19
N LYS A 5 -6.14 -18.55 13.62
CA LYS A 5 -7.24 -19.09 12.80
C LYS A 5 -8.34 -18.06 12.55
N ARG A 6 -8.69 -17.26 13.58
CA ARG A 6 -9.67 -16.17 13.47
C ARG A 6 -9.23 -15.04 12.52
N ASN A 7 -7.94 -14.76 12.43
CA ASN A 7 -7.41 -13.72 11.53
C ASN A 7 -7.33 -14.20 10.08
N PHE A 8 -7.20 -15.51 9.86
CA PHE A 8 -7.21 -16.12 8.53
C PHE A 8 -8.62 -16.15 7.92
N GLU A 9 -9.64 -16.44 8.74
CA GLU A 9 -11.05 -16.53 8.31
C GLU A 9 -11.71 -15.17 8.00
N ARG A 10 -11.16 -14.04 8.49
CA ARG A 10 -11.73 -12.69 8.30
C ARG A 10 -11.24 -11.92 7.06
N GLY A 11 -10.47 -12.55 6.17
CA GLY A 11 -10.00 -11.87 4.96
C GLY A 11 -9.09 -10.69 5.26
N GLY A 12 -7.99 -10.94 5.96
CA GLY A 12 -6.76 -10.12 5.85
C GLY A 12 -6.81 -8.64 6.27
N ARG A 13 -7.89 -8.12 6.87
CA ARG A 13 -7.87 -6.79 7.50
C ARG A 13 -7.49 -6.93 8.97
N TRP A 14 -6.18 -6.92 9.20
CA TRP A 14 -5.64 -6.58 10.52
C TRP A 14 -6.24 -5.24 10.97
N PRO A 15 -6.52 -5.05 12.28
CA PRO A 15 -6.99 -3.75 12.77
C PRO A 15 -6.01 -2.66 12.32
N GLU A 16 -6.55 -1.58 11.76
CA GLU A 16 -5.76 -0.45 11.23
C GLU A 16 -4.93 0.25 12.31
N GLU A 17 -5.32 0.10 13.58
CA GLU A 17 -4.58 0.62 14.71
C GLU A 17 -3.64 -0.46 15.26
N PRO A 18 -2.32 -0.19 15.28
CA PRO A 18 -1.32 -1.14 15.74
C PRO A 18 -1.37 -1.21 17.26
N ASP A 19 -2.30 -2.00 17.80
CA ASP A 19 -2.48 -2.24 19.23
C ASP A 19 -1.45 -3.22 19.80
N GLY A 20 -0.23 -3.13 19.26
CA GLY A 20 0.92 -3.95 19.59
C GLY A 20 1.98 -3.07 20.18
N ASN A 21 2.08 -3.05 21.50
CA ASN A 21 3.13 -2.31 22.18
C ASN A 21 4.50 -2.79 21.64
N VAL A 22 5.32 -1.83 21.17
CA VAL A 22 6.64 -2.12 20.60
C VAL A 22 7.53 -2.85 21.63
N VAL A 23 7.26 -2.65 22.92
CA VAL A 23 7.89 -3.38 24.02
C VAL A 23 7.57 -4.87 23.98
N THR A 24 6.31 -5.25 23.67
CA THR A 24 5.86 -6.65 23.64
C THR A 24 6.40 -7.40 22.42
N TYR A 25 6.70 -6.72 21.32
CA TYR A 25 7.25 -7.35 20.10
C TYR A 25 8.75 -7.16 19.93
N GLY A 26 9.34 -6.15 20.57
CA GLY A 26 10.77 -5.86 20.51
C GLY A 26 11.62 -6.96 21.13
N TRP A 27 11.18 -7.56 22.25
CA TRP A 27 11.92 -8.68 22.86
C TRP A 27 11.85 -9.95 22.01
N VAL A 28 10.72 -10.21 21.34
CA VAL A 28 10.60 -11.34 20.39
C VAL A 28 11.57 -11.17 19.24
N LEU A 29 11.68 -9.94 18.71
CA LEU A 29 12.66 -9.61 17.69
C LEU A 29 14.08 -9.82 18.19
N ILE A 30 14.43 -9.35 19.39
CA ILE A 30 15.77 -9.53 19.98
C ILE A 30 16.10 -11.02 20.17
N VAL A 31 15.16 -11.81 20.69
CA VAL A 31 15.35 -13.26 20.89
C VAL A 31 15.50 -13.97 19.54
N ASN A 32 14.72 -13.60 18.54
CA ASN A 32 14.81 -14.19 17.20
C ASN A 32 16.13 -13.81 16.50
N LEU A 33 16.59 -12.55 16.66
CA LEU A 33 17.88 -12.07 16.17
C LEU A 33 19.04 -12.78 16.86
N PHE A 34 18.94 -12.96 18.19
CA PHE A 34 19.93 -13.68 18.98
C PHE A 34 20.04 -15.15 18.56
N TRP A 35 18.92 -15.85 18.45
CA TRP A 35 18.90 -17.25 18.00
C TRP A 35 19.44 -17.39 16.57
N ARG A 36 19.10 -16.45 15.67
CA ARG A 36 19.70 -16.43 14.33
C ARG A 36 21.20 -16.26 14.36
N GLN A 37 21.72 -15.32 15.14
CA GLN A 37 23.16 -15.09 15.21
C GLN A 37 23.89 -16.25 15.89
N LEU A 38 23.28 -16.87 16.89
CA LEU A 38 23.79 -18.10 17.50
C LEU A 38 23.88 -19.22 16.47
N THR A 39 22.80 -19.45 15.71
CA THR A 39 22.77 -20.51 14.69
C THR A 39 23.79 -20.25 13.58
N THR A 40 23.92 -18.99 13.17
CA THR A 40 24.93 -18.52 12.20
C THR A 40 26.35 -18.80 12.68
N LEU A 41 26.67 -18.40 13.91
CA LEU A 41 27.99 -18.63 14.51
C LEU A 41 28.30 -20.12 14.65
N VAL A 42 27.31 -20.93 15.02
CA VAL A 42 27.44 -22.39 15.12
C VAL A 42 27.74 -23.00 13.75
N ILE A 43 27.02 -22.59 12.70
CA ILE A 43 27.25 -23.07 11.32
C ILE A 43 28.65 -22.71 10.84
N ILE A 44 29.07 -21.45 11.03
CA ILE A 44 30.41 -20.98 10.65
C ILE A 44 31.49 -21.76 11.40
N LYS A 45 31.31 -22.01 12.71
CA LYS A 45 32.28 -22.77 13.49
C LYS A 45 32.36 -24.24 13.08
N LEU A 46 31.23 -24.86 12.73
CA LEU A 46 31.15 -26.25 12.33
C LEU A 46 31.73 -26.51 10.93
N THR A 47 31.86 -25.47 10.10
CA THR A 47 32.29 -25.61 8.70
C THR A 47 33.72 -25.15 8.42
N ARG A 48 34.48 -24.81 9.47
CA ARG A 48 35.77 -24.11 9.41
C ARG A 48 36.85 -24.72 8.51
N ASP A 49 36.81 -26.03 8.24
CA ASP A 49 37.98 -26.71 7.67
C ASP A 49 37.78 -27.36 6.27
N ASN A 50 36.58 -27.42 5.69
CA ASN A 50 36.38 -27.89 4.28
C ASN A 50 34.95 -27.73 3.71
N LEU A 51 33.97 -27.33 4.51
CA LEU A 51 32.54 -27.26 4.10
C LEU A 51 31.92 -25.86 4.25
N VAL A 52 32.75 -24.81 4.24
CA VAL A 52 32.28 -23.42 4.41
C VAL A 52 31.17 -23.07 3.42
N VAL A 53 31.33 -23.46 2.15
CA VAL A 53 30.33 -23.24 1.10
C VAL A 53 29.00 -23.93 1.39
N ILE A 54 29.04 -25.19 1.85
CA ILE A 54 27.83 -25.97 2.14
C ILE A 54 27.11 -25.43 3.37
N GLY A 55 27.85 -25.03 4.41
CA GLY A 55 27.29 -24.36 5.58
C GLY A 55 26.63 -23.03 5.22
N ALA A 56 27.30 -22.23 4.40
CA ALA A 56 26.76 -20.97 3.91
C ALA A 56 25.51 -21.18 3.04
N ALA A 57 25.48 -22.19 2.16
CA ALA A 57 24.31 -22.52 1.36
C ALA A 57 23.11 -22.95 2.23
N PHE A 58 23.35 -23.80 3.24
CA PHE A 58 22.30 -24.20 4.18
C PHE A 58 21.76 -23.00 4.96
N GLN A 59 22.64 -22.12 5.41
CA GLN A 59 22.25 -20.94 6.15
C GLN A 59 21.51 -19.91 5.27
N MET A 60 21.90 -19.76 4.01
CA MET A 60 21.14 -18.99 3.01
C MET A 60 19.72 -19.55 2.84
N LEU A 61 19.56 -20.87 2.78
CA LEU A 61 18.26 -21.52 2.70
C LEU A 61 17.42 -21.24 3.96
N VAL A 62 18.01 -21.30 5.15
CA VAL A 62 17.33 -20.92 6.41
C VAL A 62 16.91 -19.45 6.41
N PHE A 63 17.75 -18.54 5.94
CA PHE A 63 17.38 -17.12 5.81
C PHE A 63 16.27 -16.90 4.78
N GLY A 64 16.33 -17.58 3.64
CA GLY A 64 15.31 -17.51 2.58
C GLY A 64 13.95 -18.03 3.05
N ILE A 65 13.92 -19.20 3.70
CA ILE A 65 12.69 -19.74 4.31
C ILE A 65 12.14 -18.76 5.33
N ASN A 66 12.97 -18.29 6.27
CA ASN A 66 12.46 -17.38 7.29
C ASN A 66 12.00 -16.03 6.73
N GLY A 67 12.69 -15.48 5.74
CA GLY A 67 12.26 -14.26 5.06
C GLY A 67 10.91 -14.45 4.36
N THR A 68 10.73 -15.60 3.70
CA THR A 68 9.46 -15.99 3.06
C THR A 68 8.35 -16.15 4.08
N LEU A 69 8.60 -16.86 5.19
CA LEU A 69 7.64 -17.01 6.28
C LEU A 69 7.25 -15.65 6.86
N LEU A 70 8.21 -14.74 7.03
CA LEU A 70 7.97 -13.41 7.56
C LEU A 70 7.12 -12.55 6.61
N MET A 71 7.36 -12.64 5.30
CA MET A 71 6.55 -11.94 4.29
C MET A 71 5.14 -12.52 4.15
N CYS A 72 4.99 -13.85 4.18
CA CYS A 72 3.72 -14.55 4.00
C CYS A 72 2.83 -14.48 5.26
N PHE A 73 3.40 -14.75 6.44
CA PHE A 73 2.63 -14.85 7.67
C PHE A 73 2.51 -13.51 8.42
N ARG A 74 3.44 -12.56 8.20
CA ARG A 74 3.49 -11.26 8.88
C ARG A 74 3.17 -11.37 10.38
N PRO A 75 4.00 -12.09 11.14
CA PRO A 75 3.68 -12.46 12.53
C PRO A 75 3.60 -11.26 13.48
N TYR A 76 4.16 -10.11 13.11
CA TYR A 76 4.14 -8.91 13.91
C TYR A 76 3.01 -7.96 13.50
N GLN A 77 2.35 -7.37 14.49
CA GLN A 77 1.32 -6.34 14.25
C GLN A 77 1.91 -5.06 13.64
N SER A 78 3.17 -4.73 13.97
CA SER A 78 3.83 -3.55 13.43
C SER A 78 4.49 -3.86 12.08
N LEU A 79 3.96 -3.28 11.01
CA LEU A 79 4.54 -3.38 9.66
C LEU A 79 5.98 -2.87 9.62
N ALA A 80 6.33 -1.88 10.46
CA ALA A 80 7.68 -1.35 10.55
C ALA A 80 8.68 -2.40 11.07
N ILE A 81 8.25 -3.24 12.02
CA ILE A 81 9.06 -4.33 12.57
C ILE A 81 9.24 -5.42 11.50
N VAL A 82 8.15 -5.82 10.84
CA VAL A 82 8.17 -6.79 9.72
C VAL A 82 9.14 -6.32 8.63
N ASN A 83 9.01 -5.08 8.17
CA ASN A 83 9.85 -4.54 7.10
C ASN A 83 11.32 -4.45 7.50
N THR A 84 11.60 -4.08 8.76
CA THR A 84 12.99 -3.98 9.22
C THR A 84 13.63 -5.35 9.38
N GLU A 85 12.90 -6.31 9.97
CA GLU A 85 13.42 -7.67 10.09
C GLU A 85 13.59 -8.31 8.71
N GLY A 86 12.66 -8.07 7.78
CA GLY A 86 12.79 -8.48 6.38
C GLY A 86 14.00 -7.85 5.69
N ALA A 87 14.23 -6.56 5.86
CA ALA A 87 15.40 -5.87 5.30
C ALA A 87 16.72 -6.39 5.89
N LEU A 88 16.76 -6.63 7.21
CA LEU A 88 17.95 -7.15 7.89
C LEU A 88 18.25 -8.59 7.45
N LEU A 89 17.20 -9.41 7.28
CA LEU A 89 17.32 -10.75 6.72
C LEU A 89 17.87 -10.76 5.30
N LEU A 90 17.32 -9.90 4.45
CA LEU A 90 17.76 -9.77 3.08
C LEU A 90 19.22 -9.31 3.01
N ALA A 91 19.61 -8.35 3.86
CA ALA A 91 21.00 -7.89 3.94
C ALA A 91 21.96 -9.01 4.39
N LEU A 92 21.59 -9.78 5.42
CA LEU A 92 22.40 -10.93 5.87
C LEU A 92 22.49 -12.03 4.81
N PHE A 93 21.39 -12.30 4.10
CA PHE A 93 21.38 -13.22 2.98
C PHE A 93 22.33 -12.76 1.85
N LEU A 94 22.26 -11.49 1.47
CA LEU A 94 23.12 -10.92 0.42
C LEU A 94 24.60 -10.90 0.83
N LEU A 95 24.91 -10.64 2.09
CA LEU A 95 26.28 -10.74 2.60
C LEU A 95 26.83 -12.16 2.47
N LEU A 96 26.04 -13.15 2.85
CA LEU A 96 26.43 -14.55 2.74
C LEU A 96 26.56 -15.01 1.29
N TRP A 97 25.67 -14.53 0.42
CA TRP A 97 25.77 -14.72 -1.02
C TRP A 97 27.06 -14.13 -1.60
N CYS A 98 27.41 -12.90 -1.21
CA CYS A 98 28.66 -12.25 -1.62
C CYS A 98 29.89 -13.07 -1.20
N ALA A 99 29.91 -13.57 0.04
CA ALA A 99 31.00 -14.41 0.54
C ALA A 99 31.13 -15.72 -0.26
N VAL A 100 30.02 -16.41 -0.53
CA VAL A 100 30.04 -17.65 -1.33
C VAL A 100 30.42 -17.39 -2.78
N LEU A 101 29.93 -16.31 -3.38
CA LEU A 101 30.27 -15.96 -4.75
C LEU A 101 31.76 -15.66 -4.90
N LYS A 102 32.35 -14.95 -3.94
CA LYS A 102 33.81 -14.70 -3.89
C LYS A 102 34.59 -16.01 -3.83
N ASP A 103 34.22 -16.91 -2.92
CA ASP A 103 34.88 -18.21 -2.76
C ASP A 103 34.74 -19.09 -4.00
N LEU A 104 33.58 -19.09 -4.67
CA LEU A 104 33.37 -19.83 -5.92
C LEU A 104 34.19 -19.26 -7.10
N LEU A 105 34.34 -17.93 -7.17
CA LEU A 105 35.14 -17.27 -8.21
C LEU A 105 36.64 -17.55 -8.04
N GLU A 106 37.13 -17.54 -6.80
CA GLU A 106 38.53 -17.84 -6.48
C GLU A 106 38.87 -19.31 -6.74
N ASN A 107 37.92 -20.23 -6.54
CA ASN A 107 38.09 -21.66 -6.80
C ASN A 107 37.68 -22.11 -8.21
N HIS A 108 37.46 -21.19 -9.15
CA HIS A 108 37.07 -21.54 -10.51
C HIS A 108 38.23 -22.22 -11.26
N ASN A 109 37.97 -23.37 -11.91
CA ASN A 109 38.94 -24.11 -12.75
C ASN A 109 39.73 -23.29 -13.79
N GLU A 110 39.22 -22.14 -14.26
CA GLU A 110 39.90 -21.28 -15.25
C GLU A 110 40.24 -19.90 -14.67
N ALA A 111 40.40 -19.80 -13.35
CA ALA A 111 40.65 -18.53 -12.68
C ALA A 111 41.86 -17.76 -13.26
N ASP A 112 42.90 -18.48 -13.69
CA ASP A 112 44.10 -17.89 -14.29
C ASP A 112 43.83 -17.19 -15.62
N GLN A 113 42.90 -17.70 -16.44
CA GLN A 113 42.55 -17.08 -17.74
C GLN A 113 41.74 -15.80 -17.57
N PHE A 114 40.98 -15.69 -16.48
CA PHE A 114 40.09 -14.56 -16.21
C PHE A 114 40.52 -13.72 -15.00
N ALA A 115 41.79 -13.79 -14.61
CA ALA A 115 42.30 -13.19 -13.37
C ALA A 115 41.96 -11.69 -13.21
N THR A 116 42.02 -10.92 -14.29
CA THR A 116 41.70 -9.48 -14.26
C THR A 116 40.20 -9.24 -14.02
N SER A 117 39.34 -10.00 -14.69
CA SER A 117 37.88 -9.90 -14.52
C SER A 117 37.45 -10.35 -13.13
N ILE A 118 38.02 -11.46 -12.64
CA ILE A 118 37.76 -11.98 -11.28
C ILE A 118 38.18 -10.94 -10.23
N SER A 119 39.33 -10.30 -10.39
CA SER A 119 39.79 -9.25 -9.47
C SER A 119 38.84 -8.03 -9.42
N GLN A 120 38.32 -7.59 -10.58
CA GLN A 120 37.34 -6.50 -10.64
C GLN A 120 36.02 -6.88 -9.95
N VAL A 121 35.52 -8.10 -10.21
CA VAL A 121 34.30 -8.61 -9.56
C VAL A 121 34.50 -8.76 -8.06
N ASN A 122 35.65 -9.28 -7.61
CA ASN A 122 35.97 -9.41 -6.18
C ASN A 122 35.96 -8.05 -5.48
N THR A 123 36.56 -7.03 -6.10
CA THR A 123 36.54 -5.65 -5.59
C THR A 123 35.10 -5.10 -5.50
N ALA A 124 34.27 -5.36 -6.51
CA ALA A 124 32.86 -4.95 -6.48
C ALA A 124 32.07 -5.66 -5.36
N ILE A 125 32.31 -6.96 -5.15
CA ILE A 125 31.74 -7.74 -4.06
C ILE A 125 32.15 -7.16 -2.70
N GLU A 126 33.43 -6.79 -2.53
CA GLU A 126 33.93 -6.19 -1.29
C GLU A 126 33.27 -4.83 -0.99
N VAL A 127 33.17 -3.95 -2.00
CA VAL A 127 32.47 -2.66 -1.85
C VAL A 127 31.00 -2.86 -1.47
N LEU A 128 30.32 -3.81 -2.13
CA LEU A 128 28.94 -4.15 -1.81
C LEU A 128 28.80 -4.71 -0.39
N ALA A 129 29.73 -5.58 0.03
CA ALA A 129 29.73 -6.15 1.37
C ALA A 129 29.91 -5.06 2.44
N VAL A 130 30.81 -4.11 2.24
CA VAL A 130 30.99 -2.96 3.15
C VAL A 130 29.70 -2.13 3.27
N ALA A 131 29.03 -1.85 2.15
CA ALA A 131 27.75 -1.13 2.15
C ALA A 131 26.66 -1.91 2.91
N LEU A 132 26.56 -3.22 2.69
CA LEU A 132 25.59 -4.09 3.38
C LEU A 132 25.86 -4.19 4.89
N VAL A 133 27.12 -4.28 5.30
CA VAL A 133 27.50 -4.23 6.72
C VAL A 133 27.03 -2.92 7.35
N GLY A 134 27.22 -1.79 6.65
CA GLY A 134 26.68 -0.50 7.09
C GLY A 134 25.16 -0.54 7.33
N VAL A 135 24.39 -1.13 6.40
CA VAL A 135 22.94 -1.30 6.56
C VAL A 135 22.58 -2.16 7.76
N VAL A 136 23.30 -3.27 7.98
CA VAL A 136 23.07 -4.18 9.12
C VAL A 136 23.28 -3.47 10.46
N PHE A 137 24.22 -2.51 10.55
CA PHE A 137 24.43 -1.72 11.77
C PHE A 137 23.45 -0.54 11.89
N LEU A 138 23.12 0.13 10.79
CA LEU A 138 22.26 1.32 10.80
C LEU A 138 20.79 1.00 11.06
N LEU A 139 20.28 -0.14 10.55
CA LEU A 139 18.88 -0.52 10.71
C LEU A 139 18.47 -0.73 12.19
N PRO A 140 19.20 -1.52 13.01
CA PRO A 140 18.92 -1.64 14.43
C PRO A 140 19.06 -0.30 15.16
N LEU A 141 20.08 0.49 14.83
CA LEU A 141 20.30 1.79 15.47
C LEU A 141 19.11 2.74 15.21
N TYR A 142 18.62 2.78 13.97
CA TYR A 142 17.43 3.54 13.62
C TYR A 142 16.20 3.07 14.40
N GLN A 143 16.01 1.77 14.59
CA GLN A 143 14.91 1.25 15.41
C GLN A 143 15.04 1.62 16.90
N VAL A 144 16.23 1.52 17.47
CA VAL A 144 16.48 1.91 18.87
C VAL A 144 16.18 3.39 19.06
N LEU A 145 16.61 4.25 18.13
CA LEU A 145 16.28 5.68 18.16
C LEU A 145 14.79 5.94 18.02
N ALA A 146 14.10 5.22 17.12
CA ALA A 146 12.65 5.32 16.96
C ALA A 146 11.89 4.87 18.22
N LEU A 147 12.35 3.79 18.87
CA LEU A 147 11.80 3.32 20.15
C LEU A 147 12.05 4.35 21.26
N GLY A 148 13.27 4.89 21.34
CA GLY A 148 13.65 5.91 22.30
C GLY A 148 12.80 7.16 22.19
N ARG A 149 12.51 7.62 20.96
CA ARG A 149 11.57 8.74 20.72
C ARG A 149 10.16 8.42 21.23
N LYS A 150 9.65 7.21 20.98
CA LYS A 150 8.33 6.80 21.48
C LYS A 150 8.29 6.68 23.01
N LEU A 151 9.35 6.17 23.63
CA LEU A 151 9.47 6.12 25.08
C LEU A 151 9.51 7.52 25.70
N LEU A 152 10.25 8.45 25.08
CA LEU A 152 10.25 9.85 25.48
C LEU A 152 8.85 10.46 25.36
N GLU A 153 8.10 10.21 24.29
CA GLU A 153 6.72 10.67 24.15
C GLU A 153 5.81 10.15 25.27
N ILE A 154 5.97 8.90 25.72
CA ILE A 154 5.21 8.35 26.85
C ILE A 154 5.55 9.07 28.15
N THR A 155 6.81 9.48 28.34
CA THR A 155 7.23 10.23 29.54
C THR A 155 6.78 11.69 29.55
N VAL A 156 6.39 12.27 28.41
CA VAL A 156 5.91 13.67 28.30
C VAL A 156 4.48 13.86 28.86
N GLY A 157 3.85 12.79 29.34
CA GLY A 157 2.63 12.86 30.14
C GLY A 157 1.35 12.53 29.36
N PRO A 158 0.30 12.08 30.08
CA PRO A 158 -0.92 11.56 29.47
C PRO A 158 -1.71 12.59 28.66
N GLU A 159 -1.64 13.89 29.01
CA GLU A 159 -2.35 14.95 28.30
C GLU A 159 -1.80 15.20 26.89
N ALA A 160 -0.47 15.15 26.71
CA ALA A 160 0.16 15.28 25.40
C ALA A 160 -0.22 14.10 24.48
N THR A 161 -0.31 12.90 25.05
CA THR A 161 -0.75 11.70 24.32
C THR A 161 -2.21 11.80 23.91
N LEU A 162 -3.09 12.27 24.80
CA LEU A 162 -4.51 12.47 24.51
C LEU A 162 -4.73 13.52 23.41
N ASN A 163 -3.99 14.64 23.47
CA ASN A 163 -4.07 15.68 22.46
C ASN A 163 -3.59 15.18 21.08
N LYS A 164 -2.50 14.40 21.05
CA LYS A 164 -1.99 13.78 19.82
C LYS A 164 -2.98 12.75 19.26
N LEU A 165 -3.64 11.98 20.12
CA LEU A 165 -4.69 11.03 19.72
C LEU A 165 -5.89 11.76 19.12
N HIS A 166 -6.33 12.84 19.77
CA HIS A 166 -7.43 13.67 19.27
C HIS A 166 -7.10 14.30 17.91
N MET A 167 -5.87 14.79 17.75
CA MET A 167 -5.37 15.32 16.48
C MET A 167 -5.31 14.25 15.38
N MET A 168 -4.83 13.04 15.70
CA MET A 168 -4.81 11.92 14.75
C MET A 168 -6.22 11.48 14.34
N GLN A 169 -7.16 11.39 15.28
CA GLN A 169 -8.55 11.04 14.97
C GLN A 169 -9.23 12.13 14.13
N TYR A 170 -8.93 13.40 14.39
CA TYR A 170 -9.42 14.51 13.57
C TYR A 170 -8.91 14.40 12.13
N VAL A 171 -7.60 14.23 11.95
CA VAL A 171 -6.98 14.08 10.62
C VAL A 171 -7.52 12.85 9.88
N LYS A 172 -7.68 11.71 10.57
CA LYS A 172 -8.25 10.48 9.97
C LYS A 172 -9.68 10.71 9.46
N ARG A 173 -10.53 11.35 10.26
CA ARG A 173 -11.89 11.70 9.85
C ARG A 173 -11.90 12.69 8.70
N GLU A 174 -10.95 13.62 8.65
CA GLU A 174 -10.84 14.58 7.55
C GLU A 174 -10.40 13.88 6.25
N THR A 175 -9.45 12.94 6.31
CA THR A 175 -9.03 12.16 5.14
C THR A 175 -10.14 11.24 4.63
N GLU A 176 -10.86 10.56 5.52
CA GLU A 176 -12.02 9.72 5.15
C GLU A 176 -13.13 10.55 4.50
N ARG A 177 -13.38 11.77 5.00
CA ARG A 177 -14.33 12.71 4.36
C ARG A 177 -13.87 13.13 2.98
N LYS A 178 -12.60 13.47 2.80
CA LYS A 178 -12.04 13.85 1.49
C LYS A 178 -12.07 12.69 0.50
N GLU A 179 -11.76 11.47 0.93
CA GLU A 179 -11.87 10.27 0.09
C GLU A 179 -13.32 9.95 -0.27
N ALA A 180 -14.26 10.11 0.67
CA ALA A 180 -15.68 9.96 0.40
C ALA A 180 -16.20 11.04 -0.57
N GLU A 181 -15.74 12.28 -0.45
CA GLU A 181 -16.06 13.35 -1.40
C GLU A 181 -15.47 13.09 -2.78
N LEU A 182 -14.23 12.62 -2.87
CA LEU A 182 -13.59 12.22 -4.13
C LEU A 182 -14.30 11.04 -4.79
N ASN A 183 -14.70 10.02 -4.02
CA ASN A 183 -15.47 8.89 -4.54
C ASN A 183 -16.87 9.32 -5.01
N ARG A 184 -17.55 10.22 -4.30
CA ARG A 184 -18.82 10.81 -4.76
C ARG A 184 -18.65 11.60 -6.04
N LEU A 185 -17.57 12.40 -6.15
CA LEU A 185 -17.26 13.14 -7.38
C LEU A 185 -16.98 12.19 -8.55
N ARG A 186 -16.31 11.07 -8.29
CA ARG A 186 -16.02 10.03 -9.28
C ARG A 186 -17.29 9.31 -9.74
N GLU A 187 -18.19 8.96 -8.82
CA GLU A 187 -19.51 8.39 -9.13
C GLU A 187 -20.37 9.35 -9.98
N VAL A 188 -20.34 10.65 -9.68
CA VAL A 188 -21.07 11.66 -10.48
C VAL A 188 -20.45 11.84 -11.87
N MET A 189 -19.13 11.72 -12.00
CA MET A 189 -18.45 11.79 -13.31
C MET A 189 -18.63 10.51 -14.14
N ASP A 190 -18.71 9.34 -13.52
CA ASP A 190 -19.01 8.10 -14.24
C ASP A 190 -20.49 7.99 -14.61
N ALA A 191 -21.42 8.59 -13.84
CA ALA A 191 -22.83 8.74 -14.20
C ALA A 191 -23.08 9.70 -15.39
N ASP A 192 -22.09 10.52 -15.78
CA ASP A 192 -22.15 11.34 -17.00
C ASP A 192 -21.78 10.54 -18.28
N LYS A 193 -21.47 9.23 -18.15
CA LYS A 193 -21.28 8.30 -19.28
C LYS A 193 -22.56 7.53 -19.66
N ASP A 194 -23.68 7.75 -18.99
CA ASP A 194 -24.93 7.08 -19.31
C ASP A 194 -25.58 7.71 -20.55
N GLU A 195 -25.40 7.04 -21.69
CA GLU A 195 -26.14 7.24 -22.95
C GLU A 195 -27.67 7.20 -22.78
N ASP A 196 -28.16 6.68 -21.65
CA ASP A 196 -29.57 6.57 -21.28
C ASP A 196 -30.25 7.93 -21.05
N ALA A 197 -29.54 8.95 -20.58
CA ALA A 197 -30.13 10.27 -20.32
C ALA A 197 -30.60 10.96 -21.61
N PHE A 198 -29.96 10.67 -22.75
CA PHE A 198 -30.33 11.21 -24.06
C PHE A 198 -31.50 10.44 -24.68
N GLN A 199 -31.55 9.11 -24.50
CA GLN A 199 -32.64 8.27 -25.00
C GLN A 199 -33.97 8.54 -24.27
N ILE A 200 -33.93 8.75 -22.96
CA ILE A 200 -35.12 9.12 -22.17
C ILE A 200 -35.64 10.50 -22.58
N LEU A 201 -34.76 11.42 -22.98
CA LEU A 201 -35.13 12.75 -23.44
C LEU A 201 -35.77 12.74 -24.84
N ALA A 202 -35.20 11.95 -25.75
CA ALA A 202 -35.75 11.75 -27.10
C ALA A 202 -37.14 11.11 -27.06
N ALA A 203 -37.38 10.19 -26.12
CA ALA A 203 -38.69 9.56 -25.93
C ALA A 203 -39.76 10.50 -25.35
N LYS A 204 -39.37 11.52 -24.56
CA LYS A 204 -40.30 12.42 -23.85
C LYS A 204 -40.55 13.76 -24.55
N LEU A 205 -39.69 14.15 -25.48
CA LEU A 205 -39.86 15.36 -26.30
C LEU A 205 -39.82 14.99 -27.79
N PRO A 206 -40.91 14.45 -28.37
CA PRO A 206 -40.94 14.00 -29.76
C PRO A 206 -40.72 15.13 -30.78
N GLN A 207 -40.87 16.39 -30.35
CA GLN A 207 -40.58 17.58 -31.16
C GLN A 207 -39.13 18.07 -31.02
N LEU A 208 -38.30 17.45 -30.17
CA LEU A 208 -36.90 17.84 -29.97
C LEU A 208 -36.06 17.48 -31.19
N ASP A 209 -36.31 16.32 -31.81
CA ASP A 209 -35.64 15.94 -33.05
C ASP A 209 -36.07 16.84 -34.22
N GLU A 210 -37.34 17.26 -34.27
CA GLU A 210 -37.82 18.21 -35.27
C GLU A 210 -37.26 19.63 -35.02
N ALA A 211 -37.14 20.06 -33.76
CA ALA A 211 -36.51 21.33 -33.40
C ALA A 211 -35.00 21.32 -33.70
N MET A 212 -34.30 20.21 -33.45
CA MET A 212 -32.89 20.03 -33.80
C MET A 212 -32.68 19.96 -35.31
N ALA A 213 -33.60 19.34 -36.05
CA ALA A 213 -33.59 19.35 -37.51
C ALA A 213 -33.79 20.77 -38.05
N ARG A 214 -34.73 21.54 -37.51
CA ARG A 214 -34.92 22.96 -37.85
C ARG A 214 -33.72 23.82 -37.47
N PHE A 215 -33.07 23.57 -36.33
CA PHE A 215 -31.83 24.27 -35.97
C PHE A 215 -30.66 23.92 -36.88
N ARG A 216 -30.59 22.69 -37.42
CA ARG A 216 -29.61 22.32 -38.45
C ARG A 216 -29.90 22.94 -39.82
N GLU A 217 -31.17 23.06 -40.20
CA GLU A 217 -31.57 23.75 -41.43
C GLU A 217 -31.34 25.27 -41.36
N VAL A 218 -31.60 25.89 -40.20
CA VAL A 218 -31.41 27.34 -39.98
C VAL A 218 -29.94 27.69 -39.69
N GLY A 219 -29.15 26.74 -39.19
CA GLY A 219 -27.76 26.93 -38.75
C GLY A 219 -26.69 26.78 -39.83
N LEU A 220 -27.03 27.00 -41.11
CA LEU A 220 -26.10 26.79 -42.23
C LEU A 220 -25.03 27.88 -42.42
N ASP A 221 -24.92 28.89 -41.53
CA ASP A 221 -23.92 29.96 -41.71
C ASP A 221 -23.26 30.54 -40.44
N ALA A 222 -23.47 29.96 -39.26
CA ALA A 222 -22.75 30.35 -38.05
C ALA A 222 -22.22 29.11 -37.35
N GLY A 223 -20.89 29.03 -37.18
CA GLY A 223 -20.17 27.90 -36.59
C GLY A 223 -20.56 27.64 -35.13
N VAL A 224 -21.73 27.02 -34.93
CA VAL A 224 -22.19 26.60 -33.62
C VAL A 224 -21.61 25.22 -33.33
N ASP A 225 -20.81 25.13 -32.26
CA ASP A 225 -20.24 23.88 -31.79
C ASP A 225 -21.35 22.93 -31.32
N LEU A 226 -21.56 21.88 -32.12
CA LEU A 226 -22.54 20.83 -31.87
C LEU A 226 -22.33 20.15 -30.51
N GLN A 227 -21.10 20.08 -30.00
CA GLN A 227 -20.84 19.53 -28.67
C GLN A 227 -21.35 20.45 -27.57
N GLU A 228 -21.21 21.77 -27.74
CA GLU A 228 -21.66 22.74 -26.76
C GLU A 228 -23.18 22.83 -26.71
N GLN A 229 -23.86 22.80 -27.86
CA GLN A 229 -25.32 22.67 -27.92
C GLN A 229 -25.81 21.39 -27.23
N ARG A 230 -25.15 20.26 -27.48
CA ARG A 230 -25.50 19.00 -26.81
C ARG A 230 -25.34 19.09 -25.30
N ARG A 231 -24.28 19.73 -24.81
CA ARG A 231 -24.09 19.98 -23.37
C ARG A 231 -25.18 20.87 -22.78
N LEU A 232 -25.60 21.92 -23.48
CA LEU A 232 -26.65 22.82 -23.03
C LEU A 232 -28.01 22.11 -22.98
N LEU A 233 -28.33 21.28 -23.97
CA LEU A 233 -29.55 20.46 -23.98
C LEU A 233 -29.58 19.46 -22.84
N VAL A 234 -28.46 18.80 -22.53
CA VAL A 234 -28.35 17.89 -21.38
C VAL A 234 -28.53 18.64 -20.05
N ARG A 235 -28.03 19.88 -19.93
CA ARG A 235 -28.28 20.72 -18.74
C ARG A 235 -29.75 21.10 -18.61
N LEU A 236 -30.39 21.47 -19.72
CA LEU A 236 -31.82 21.81 -19.76
C LEU A 236 -32.68 20.59 -19.37
N ALA A 237 -32.34 19.41 -19.90
CA ALA A 237 -32.96 18.13 -19.56
C ALA A 237 -32.92 17.83 -18.06
N LYS A 238 -31.74 17.94 -17.45
CA LYS A 238 -31.55 17.73 -16.01
C LYS A 238 -32.37 18.74 -15.20
N ALA A 239 -32.48 20.00 -15.65
CA ALA A 239 -33.30 21.01 -14.98
C ALA A 239 -34.81 20.69 -15.07
N VAL A 240 -35.31 20.28 -16.24
CA VAL A 240 -36.71 19.88 -16.44
C VAL A 240 -37.06 18.67 -15.57
N ARG A 241 -36.20 17.63 -15.54
CA ARG A 241 -36.41 16.45 -14.70
C ARG A 241 -36.52 16.81 -13.22
N ARG A 242 -35.67 17.71 -12.71
CA ARG A 242 -35.75 18.19 -11.32
C ARG A 242 -37.04 18.94 -11.03
N ILE A 243 -37.56 19.69 -12.00
CA ILE A 243 -38.84 20.41 -11.86
C ILE A 243 -40.00 19.41 -11.83
N GLU A 244 -39.97 18.37 -12.67
CA GLU A 244 -40.98 17.31 -12.69
C GLU A 244 -40.99 16.50 -11.39
N GLU A 245 -39.83 16.01 -10.94
CA GLU A 245 -39.69 15.30 -9.66
C GLU A 245 -40.14 16.18 -8.47
N GLY A 246 -39.89 17.49 -8.54
CA GLY A 246 -40.39 18.45 -7.55
C GLY A 246 -41.90 18.65 -7.61
N ARG A 247 -42.51 18.57 -8.79
CA ARG A 247 -43.96 18.68 -8.99
C ARG A 247 -44.69 17.42 -8.53
N GLU A 248 -44.13 16.26 -8.82
CA GLU A 248 -44.65 14.94 -8.40
C GLU A 248 -44.66 14.83 -6.87
N LYS A 249 -43.55 15.18 -6.22
CA LYS A 249 -43.50 15.26 -4.74
C LYS A 249 -44.50 16.25 -4.15
N ARG A 250 -44.73 17.39 -4.81
CA ARG A 250 -45.75 18.35 -4.36
C ARG A 250 -47.16 17.81 -4.55
N SER A 251 -47.45 17.08 -5.62
CA SER A 251 -48.75 16.43 -5.78
C SER A 251 -48.97 15.33 -4.74
N GLU A 252 -47.96 14.50 -4.47
CA GLU A 252 -48.02 13.47 -3.41
C GLU A 252 -48.30 14.09 -2.03
N LEU A 253 -47.63 15.20 -1.71
CA LEU A 253 -47.87 15.95 -0.47
C LEU A 253 -49.27 16.57 -0.42
N GLN A 254 -49.81 17.04 -1.54
CA GLN A 254 -51.19 17.58 -1.59
C GLN A 254 -52.25 16.48 -1.46
N PHE A 255 -52.01 15.30 -2.03
CA PHE A 255 -52.87 14.13 -1.84
C PHE A 255 -52.84 13.63 -0.39
N ALA A 256 -51.66 13.56 0.23
CA ALA A 256 -51.51 13.15 1.63
C ALA A 256 -52.18 14.12 2.64
N VAL A 257 -52.27 15.41 2.30
CA VAL A 257 -52.97 16.43 3.12
C VAL A 257 -54.48 16.45 2.84
N GLY A 258 -54.92 16.04 1.65
CA GLY A 258 -56.34 15.94 1.30
C GLY A 258 -57.07 14.77 1.98
N ASP A 259 -56.36 13.70 2.31
CA ASP A 259 -56.90 12.48 2.96
C ASP A 259 -57.10 12.61 4.49
N GLN A 260 -56.82 13.78 5.09
CA GLN A 260 -57.00 14.06 6.53
C GLN A 260 -58.24 14.91 6.86
N LYS A 261 -59.19 15.06 5.94
CA LYS A 261 -60.50 15.68 6.20
C LYS A 261 -61.63 14.67 6.04
#